data_AF-A0A5J4P611-F1
#
_entry.id   AF-A0A5J4P611-F1
#
_cell.length_a   1.000
_cell.length_b   1.000
_cell.length_c   1.000
_cell.angle_alpha   90.00
_cell.angle_beta   90.00
_cell.angle_gamma   90.00
#
_symmetry.space_group_name_H-M   'P 1'
#
loop_
_entity.id
_entity.type
_entity.pdbx_description
1 polymer ?
#
loop_
_entity_poly.entity_id
_entity_poly.type
_entity_poly.pdbx_seq_one_letter_code
_entity_poly.pdbx_strand_id
1 'polypeptide(L)'
;GQITNFKVGNGGLSLRKVESFLNAAKQLRPVIQHYLSGKRHHIYNEDVFWAVEVNKHKMGFRYPDCMEALQFSFDKYPKWCYKLNGYQLPFGCHSWYKRKMKKFWYPIILQSNI
;
A
#
# COMPACT_ATOMS: atom_id res chain seq x y z
N GLY A 1 11.49 14.14 5.25
CA GLY A 1 10.09 13.67 5.13
C GLY A 1 10.06 12.40 4.31
N GLN A 2 9.09 11.52 4.54
CA GLN A 2 8.90 10.33 3.69
C GLN A 2 8.63 10.77 2.25
N ILE A 3 9.27 10.14 1.26
CA ILE A 3 9.20 10.54 -0.16
C ILE A 3 7.76 10.59 -0.69
N THR A 4 6.86 9.82 -0.08
CA THR A 4 5.44 9.74 -0.46
C THR A 4 4.53 10.73 0.27
N ASN A 5 5.01 11.52 1.23
CA ASN A 5 4.18 12.45 2.04
C ASN A 5 2.89 11.80 2.58
N PHE A 6 3.00 10.63 3.23
CA PHE A 6 1.88 9.82 3.74
C PHE A 6 0.89 9.29 2.70
N LYS A 7 1.10 9.53 1.40
CA LYS A 7 0.29 8.91 0.36
C LYS A 7 0.58 7.43 0.28
N VAL A 8 -0.49 6.64 0.25
CA VAL A 8 -0.43 5.19 0.20
C VAL A 8 -0.48 4.76 -1.26
N GLY A 9 0.66 4.30 -1.77
CA GLY A 9 0.82 3.84 -3.15
C GLY A 9 0.19 2.50 -3.47
N ASN A 10 -0.41 1.85 -2.46
CA ASN A 10 -1.19 0.62 -2.60
C ASN A 10 -0.39 -0.50 -3.27
N GLY A 11 0.54 -1.09 -2.51
CA GLY A 11 1.37 -2.25 -2.91
C GLY A 11 0.55 -3.53 -3.17
N GLY A 12 1.06 -4.70 -2.75
CA GLY A 12 0.52 -6.01 -3.17
C GLY A 12 -0.96 -6.35 -2.88
N LEU A 13 -1.70 -5.50 -2.15
CA LEU A 13 -3.15 -5.59 -1.97
C LEU A 13 -3.74 -4.18 -2.07
N SER A 14 -4.71 -3.97 -2.98
CA SER A 14 -5.36 -2.67 -3.13
C SER A 14 -6.67 -2.74 -3.89
N LEU A 15 -7.56 -1.77 -3.62
CA LEU A 15 -8.72 -1.49 -4.46
C LEU A 15 -8.37 -0.38 -5.44
N ARG A 16 -8.58 -0.63 -6.74
CA ARG A 16 -8.20 0.29 -7.83
C ARG A 16 -9.38 0.50 -8.77
N LYS A 17 -9.60 1.75 -9.19
CA LYS A 17 -10.45 2.03 -10.35
C LYS A 17 -9.65 1.67 -11.61
N VAL A 18 -9.85 0.45 -12.10
CA VAL A 18 -9.05 -0.18 -13.17
C VAL A 18 -8.82 0.75 -14.35
N GLU A 19 -9.88 1.40 -14.83
CA GLU A 19 -9.82 2.31 -15.97
C GLU A 19 -8.82 3.47 -15.76
N SER A 20 -8.87 4.13 -14.60
CA SER A 20 -7.99 5.26 -14.29
C SER A 20 -6.52 4.85 -14.20
N PHE A 21 -6.24 3.68 -13.60
CA PHE A 21 -4.89 3.11 -13.52
C PHE A 21 -4.37 2.71 -14.90
N LEU A 22 -5.21 2.10 -15.73
CA LEU A 22 -4.84 1.73 -17.09
C LEU A 22 -4.52 2.96 -17.94
N ASN A 23 -5.33 4.02 -17.82
CA ASN A 23 -5.09 5.28 -18.52
C ASN A 23 -3.76 5.92 -18.08
N ALA A 24 -3.50 6.00 -16.78
CA ALA A 24 -2.24 6.48 -16.24
C ALA A 24 -1.03 5.66 -16.72
N ALA A 25 -1.15 4.33 -16.72
CA ALA A 25 -0.08 3.44 -17.19
C ALA A 25 0.24 3.63 -18.68
N LYS A 26 -0.77 3.88 -19.52
CA LYS A 26 -0.59 4.18 -20.94
C LYS A 26 0.10 5.54 -21.15
N GLN A 27 -0.39 6.58 -20.48
CA GLN A 27 0.13 7.95 -20.63
C GLN A 27 1.55 8.11 -20.06
N LEU A 28 1.85 7.44 -18.94
CA LEU A 28 3.13 7.56 -18.23
C LEU A 28 4.09 6.42 -18.56
N ARG A 29 3.90 5.74 -19.68
CA ARG A 29 4.77 4.62 -20.12
C ARG A 29 6.26 4.96 -20.11
N PRO A 30 6.73 6.15 -20.56
CA PRO A 30 8.15 6.52 -20.47
C PRO A 30 8.66 6.62 -19.03
N VAL A 31 7.84 7.14 -18.11
CA VAL A 31 8.17 7.25 -16.68
C VAL A 31 8.26 5.86 -16.04
N ILE A 32 7.32 4.98 -16.38
CA ILE A 32 7.33 3.58 -15.93
C ILE A 32 8.60 2.87 -16.42
N GLN A 33 9.00 3.08 -17.68
CA GLN A 33 10.25 2.51 -18.21
C GLN A 33 11.47 2.99 -17.43
N HIS A 34 11.52 4.27 -17.04
CA HIS A 34 12.57 4.78 -16.17
C HIS A 34 12.58 4.08 -14.80
N TYR A 35 11.42 3.95 -14.15
CA TYR A 35 11.27 3.23 -12.88
C TYR A 35 11.74 1.77 -12.98
N LEU A 36 11.42 1.08 -14.08
CA LEU A 36 11.84 -0.30 -14.33
C LEU A 36 13.33 -0.44 -14.67
N SER A 37 13.94 0.60 -15.25
CA SER A 37 15.38 0.63 -15.59
C SER A 37 16.28 0.90 -14.38
N GLY A 38 15.71 1.44 -13.29
CA GLY A 38 16.46 1.77 -12.09
C GLY A 38 17.09 0.54 -11.44
N LYS A 39 18.31 0.68 -10.90
CA LYS A 39 18.89 -0.32 -10.00
C LYS A 39 17.94 -0.55 -8.83
N ARG A 40 17.84 -1.78 -8.31
CA ARG A 40 16.94 -2.17 -7.20
C ARG A 40 17.09 -1.25 -5.99
N HIS A 41 16.32 -0.18 -5.96
CA HIS A 41 16.27 0.81 -4.90
C HIS A 41 14.81 1.10 -4.59
N HIS A 42 14.49 1.20 -3.31
CA HIS A 42 13.11 1.27 -2.82
C HIS A 42 12.31 2.48 -3.36
N ILE A 43 12.98 3.53 -3.84
CA ILE A 43 12.32 4.70 -4.46
C ILE A 43 11.71 4.39 -5.82
N TYR A 44 12.15 3.31 -6.47
CA TYR A 44 11.63 2.85 -7.77
C TYR A 44 10.57 1.76 -7.62
N ASN A 45 10.12 1.48 -6.40
CA ASN A 45 9.03 0.56 -6.19
C ASN A 45 7.72 1.08 -6.82
N GLU A 46 6.87 0.14 -7.22
CA GLU A 46 5.57 0.41 -7.86
C GLU A 46 4.67 1.31 -7.01
N ASP A 47 4.65 1.11 -5.69
CA ASP A 47 3.87 1.93 -4.76
C ASP A 47 4.35 3.39 -4.73
N VAL A 48 5.66 3.63 -4.81
CA VAL A 48 6.21 5.00 -4.91
C VAL A 48 5.77 5.67 -6.21
N PHE A 49 5.79 4.95 -7.34
CA PHE A 49 5.27 5.46 -8.61
C PHE A 49 3.81 5.90 -8.48
N TRP A 50 2.95 5.03 -7.95
CA TRP A 50 1.53 5.34 -7.79
C TRP A 50 1.26 6.39 -6.74
N ALA A 51 2.12 6.61 -5.74
CA ALA A 51 1.94 7.64 -4.72
C ALA A 51 2.40 9.03 -5.19
N VAL A 52 3.36 9.09 -6.11
CA VAL A 52 4.07 10.33 -6.47
C VAL A 52 3.84 10.73 -7.91
N GLU A 53 4.23 9.88 -8.87
CA GLU A 53 4.35 10.27 -10.29
C GLU A 53 2.98 10.55 -10.91
N VAL A 54 1.96 9.73 -10.63
CA VAL A 54 0.62 9.96 -11.22
C VAL A 54 0.06 11.35 -10.91
N ASN A 55 0.26 11.87 -9.70
CA ASN A 55 -0.23 13.20 -9.34
C ASN A 55 0.75 14.32 -9.66
N LYS A 56 2.06 14.04 -9.73
CA LYS A 56 3.03 14.96 -10.33
C LYS A 56 2.68 15.25 -11.79
N HIS A 57 2.12 14.27 -12.49
CA HIS A 57 1.57 14.39 -13.84
C HIS A 57 0.07 14.75 -13.89
N LYS A 58 -0.50 15.25 -12.77
CA LYS A 58 -1.88 15.78 -12.69
C LYS A 58 -2.99 14.79 -13.08
N MET A 59 -2.80 13.48 -12.87
CA MET A 59 -3.80 12.44 -13.19
C MET A 59 -4.98 12.37 -12.21
N GLY A 60 -4.98 13.15 -11.12
CA GLY A 60 -6.14 13.34 -10.24
C GLY A 60 -6.45 12.18 -9.29
N PHE A 61 -5.44 11.39 -8.90
CA PHE A 61 -5.60 10.29 -7.95
C PHE A 61 -5.86 10.83 -6.54
N ARG A 62 -6.78 10.19 -5.83
CA ARG A 62 -7.07 10.48 -4.42
C ARG A 62 -6.55 9.34 -3.57
N TYR A 63 -6.04 9.66 -2.38
CA TYR A 63 -5.54 8.67 -1.44
C TYR A 63 -6.28 8.86 -0.11
N PRO A 64 -6.57 7.75 0.60
CA PRO A 64 -7.10 7.83 1.95
C PRO A 64 -6.08 8.49 2.88
N ASP A 65 -6.56 9.08 3.97
CA ASP A 65 -5.68 9.47 5.07
C ASP A 65 -5.17 8.24 5.83
N CYS A 66 -4.31 8.46 6.83
CA CYS A 66 -3.71 7.36 7.58
C CYS A 66 -4.73 6.56 8.41
N MET A 67 -5.80 7.18 8.90
CA MET A 67 -6.81 6.50 9.73
C MET A 67 -7.76 5.68 8.87
N GLU A 68 -8.15 6.19 7.71
CA GLU A 68 -8.90 5.42 6.71
C GLU A 68 -8.04 4.26 6.17
N ALA A 69 -6.76 4.50 5.87
CA ALA A 69 -5.85 3.45 5.39
C ALA A 69 -5.64 2.32 6.42
N LEU A 70 -5.64 2.63 7.73
CA LEU A 70 -5.56 1.63 8.80
C LEU A 70 -6.74 0.66 8.79
N GLN A 71 -7.94 1.10 8.39
CA GLN A 71 -9.10 0.22 8.26
C GLN A 71 -8.94 -0.76 7.10
N PHE A 72 -8.11 -0.43 6.10
CA PHE A 72 -7.86 -1.29 4.94
C PHE A 72 -6.80 -2.36 5.21
N SER A 73 -5.60 -1.99 5.68
CA SER A 73 -4.55 -2.96 5.99
C SER A 73 -3.48 -2.40 6.92
N PHE A 74 -2.85 -3.27 7.72
CA PHE A 74 -1.75 -2.90 8.61
C PHE A 74 -0.37 -3.19 7.98
N ASP A 75 0.60 -2.29 8.16
CA ASP A 75 1.97 -2.49 7.67
C ASP A 75 2.93 -3.06 8.77
N LYS A 76 4.07 -2.40 9.05
CA LYS A 76 5.20 -2.99 9.79
C LYS A 76 4.93 -3.31 11.26
N TYR A 77 3.92 -2.70 11.87
CA TYR A 77 3.66 -2.77 13.32
C TYR A 77 2.18 -3.09 13.61
N PRO A 78 1.71 -4.30 13.29
CA PRO A 78 0.27 -4.58 13.29
C PRO A 78 -0.38 -4.46 14.67
N LYS A 79 0.36 -4.67 15.78
CA LYS A 79 -0.13 -4.40 17.15
C LYS A 79 -0.42 -2.92 17.39
N TRP A 80 0.46 -2.04 16.91
CA TRP A 80 0.29 -0.60 17.04
C TRP A 80 -0.84 -0.10 16.13
N CYS A 81 -0.86 -0.58 14.88
CA CYS A 81 -1.94 -0.32 13.95
C CYS A 81 -3.30 -0.75 14.51
N TYR A 82 -3.38 -1.94 15.14
CA TYR A 82 -4.60 -2.44 15.78
C TYR A 82 -5.09 -1.51 16.90
N LYS A 83 -4.18 -1.06 17.77
CA LYS A 83 -4.52 -0.09 18.83
C LYS A 83 -5.00 1.24 18.24
N LEU A 84 -4.33 1.75 17.20
CA LEU A 84 -4.71 3.00 16.53
C LEU A 84 -6.04 2.88 15.78
N ASN A 85 -6.34 1.70 15.24
CA ASN A 85 -7.60 1.36 14.59
C ASN A 85 -8.71 0.98 15.58
N GLY A 86 -8.66 1.50 16.82
CA GLY A 86 -9.69 1.26 17.84
C GLY A 86 -9.87 -0.20 18.24
N TYR A 87 -8.80 -1.01 18.17
CA TYR A 87 -8.84 -2.46 18.38
C TYR A 87 -9.78 -3.19 17.41
N GLN A 88 -9.93 -2.67 16.20
CA GLN A 88 -10.63 -3.33 15.10
C GLN A 88 -9.65 -3.91 14.09
N LEU A 89 -9.94 -5.11 13.58
CA LEU A 89 -9.14 -5.74 12.53
C LEU A 89 -9.35 -4.99 11.20
N PRO A 90 -8.31 -4.88 10.37
CA PRO A 90 -8.42 -4.25 9.07
C PRO A 90 -9.05 -5.22 8.06
N PHE A 91 -9.49 -4.70 6.92
CA PHE A 91 -10.03 -5.50 5.82
C PHE A 91 -9.04 -6.57 5.32
N GLY A 92 -7.74 -6.26 5.24
CA GLY A 92 -6.71 -7.16 4.73
C GLY A 92 -5.47 -7.26 5.61
N CYS A 93 -4.86 -8.44 5.67
CA CYS A 93 -3.61 -8.68 6.39
C CYS A 93 -2.38 -8.61 5.46
N HIS A 94 -1.36 -7.85 5.85
CA HIS A 94 -0.10 -7.74 5.10
C HIS A 94 1.00 -8.59 5.74
N SER A 95 1.78 -9.29 4.89
CA SER A 95 2.99 -10.01 5.30
C SER A 95 2.74 -11.00 6.46
N TRP A 96 1.54 -11.56 6.58
CA TRP A 96 1.09 -12.32 7.76
C TRP A 96 1.97 -13.54 8.07
N TYR A 97 2.51 -14.18 7.05
CA TYR A 97 3.37 -15.36 7.13
C TYR A 97 4.81 -15.05 7.58
N LYS A 98 5.25 -13.78 7.51
CA LYS A 98 6.64 -13.42 7.85
C LYS A 98 6.87 -13.65 9.35
N ARG A 99 8.03 -14.22 9.71
CA ARG A 99 8.43 -14.56 11.10
C ARG A 99 8.07 -13.47 12.13
N LYS A 100 8.37 -12.20 11.81
CA LYS A 100 8.11 -11.05 12.69
C LYS A 100 6.62 -10.72 12.90
N MET A 101 5.75 -11.13 11.97
CA MET A 101 4.32 -10.82 12.01
C MET A 101 3.48 -11.97 12.60
N LYS A 102 4.01 -13.20 12.63
CA LYS A 102 3.30 -14.41 13.10
C LYS A 102 2.67 -14.23 14.48
N LYS A 103 3.40 -13.64 15.44
CA LYS A 103 2.92 -13.44 16.83
C LYS A 103 1.63 -12.62 16.91
N PHE A 104 1.38 -11.74 15.94
CA PHE A 104 0.13 -11.00 15.86
C PHE A 104 -0.92 -11.74 15.03
N TRP A 105 -0.58 -12.14 13.80
CA TRP A 105 -1.59 -12.66 12.87
C TRP A 105 -2.02 -14.10 13.11
N TYR A 106 -1.14 -14.98 13.60
CA TYR A 106 -1.47 -16.40 13.70
C TYR A 106 -2.62 -16.68 14.67
N PRO A 107 -2.66 -16.07 15.88
CA PRO A 107 -3.84 -16.19 16.75
C PRO A 107 -5.13 -15.72 16.09
N ILE A 108 -5.08 -14.74 15.18
CA ILE A 108 -6.27 -14.23 14.49
C ILE A 108 -6.67 -15.13 13.32
N ILE A 109 -5.72 -15.53 12.48
CA ILE A 109 -5.98 -16.27 11.23
C ILE A 109 -6.27 -17.75 11.50
N LEU A 110 -5.54 -18.37 12.42
CA LEU A 110 -5.62 -19.82 12.67
C LEU A 110 -6.68 -20.19 13.72
N GLN A 111 -7.22 -19.23 14.49
CA GLN A 111 -8.39 -19.46 15.35
C GLN A 111 -9.71 -19.24 14.62
N SER A 112 -9.66 -18.76 13.37
CA SER A 112 -10.82 -18.71 12.49
C SER A 112 -11.23 -20.13 12.13
N ASN A 113 -12.09 -20.74 12.94
CA ASN A 113 -12.87 -21.92 12.53
C ASN A 113 -13.85 -21.45 11.43
N ILE A 114 -13.40 -21.47 10.18
CA ILE A 114 -14.28 -21.52 9.01
C ILE A 114 -14.46 -22.99 8.65
#